data_AF-A0A562QC12-F1
#
_entry.id   AF-A0A562QC12-F1
#
_cell.length_a   1.000
_cell.length_b   1.000
_cell.length_c   1.000
_cell.angle_alpha   90.00
_cell.angle_beta   90.00
_cell.angle_gamma   90.00
#
_symmetry.space_group_name_H-M   'P 1'
#
loop_
_entity.id
_entity.type
_entity.pdbx_description
1 polymer ?
#
loop_
_entity_poly.entity_id
_entity_poly.type
_entity_poly.pdbx_seq_one_letter_code
_entity_poly.pdbx_strand_id
1 'polypeptide(L)' 'MDIHVEEQETEAVWVVKLNDIPIRFHTKHEADLFVSQLETRISALRDSTTVQFEETNEPA' A
#
# COMPACT_ATOMS: atom_id res chain seq x y z
N MET A 1 3.95 -5.74 -2.95
CA MET A 1 4.03 -5.26 -1.57
C MET A 1 2.83 -5.85 -0.87
N ASP A 2 3.06 -6.68 0.13
CA ASP A 2 2.02 -7.39 0.88
C ASP A 2 1.67 -6.56 2.12
N ILE A 3 0.38 -6.23 2.27
CA ILE A 3 -0.15 -5.46 3.40
C ILE A 3 -1.08 -6.40 4.17
N HIS A 4 -0.87 -6.56 5.48
CA HIS A 4 -1.70 -7.41 6.32
C HIS A 4 -2.09 -6.69 7.60
N VAL A 5 -3.35 -6.82 8.00
CA VAL A 5 -3.90 -6.22 9.24
C VAL A 5 -4.16 -7.35 10.22
N GLU A 6 -3.50 -7.30 11.37
CA GLU A 6 -3.68 -8.25 12.47
C GLU A 6 -4.10 -7.50 13.73
N GLU A 7 -5.10 -8.03 14.42
CA GLU A 7 -5.44 -7.60 15.78
C GLU A 7 -4.41 -8.23 16.74
N GLN A 8 -3.71 -7.40 17.54
CA GLN A 8 -2.89 -7.91 18.63
C GLN A 8 -3.66 -7.83 19.95
N GLU A 9 -4.05 -9.00 20.46
CA GLU A 9 -4.78 -9.17 21.73
C GLU A 9 -4.04 -8.63 22.96
N THR A 10 -2.73 -8.41 22.89
CA THR A 10 -1.93 -8.01 24.06
C THR A 10 -2.24 -6.62 24.59
N GLU A 11 -2.71 -5.68 23.74
CA GLU A 11 -2.94 -4.28 24.13
C GLU A 11 -4.09 -3.61 23.34
N ALA A 12 -5.16 -4.30 22.94
CA ALA A 12 -6.27 -3.68 22.16
C ALA A 12 -5.79 -2.76 21.01
N VAL A 13 -4.69 -3.14 20.36
CA VAL A 13 -4.03 -2.38 19.29
C VAL A 13 -4.17 -3.14 17.98
N TRP A 14 -4.41 -2.38 16.92
CA TRP A 14 -4.47 -2.89 15.56
C TRP A 14 -3.11 -2.72 14.92
N VAL A 15 -2.55 -3.79 14.34
CA VAL A 15 -1.21 -3.77 13.76
C VAL A 15 -1.31 -4.02 12.26
N VAL A 16 -0.82 -3.07 11.47
CA VAL A 16 -0.62 -3.24 10.03
C VAL A 16 0.84 -3.60 9.80
N LYS A 17 1.11 -4.76 9.19
CA LYS A 17 2.46 -5.16 8.79
C LYS A 17 2.74 -4.72 7.36
N LEU A 18 3.78 -3.91 7.17
CA LEU A 18 4.31 -3.49 5.87
C LEU A 18 5.72 -4.05 5.69
N ASN A 19 5.91 -5.10 4.88
CA ASN A 19 7.22 -5.75 4.71
C ASN A 19 7.92 -6.03 6.06
N ASP A 20 7.22 -6.68 6.98
CA ASP A 20 7.67 -6.96 8.35
C ASP A 20 7.86 -5.75 9.28
N ILE A 21 7.54 -4.53 8.84
CA ILE A 21 7.50 -3.34 9.70
C ILE A 21 6.10 -3.23 10.32
N PRO A 22 5.96 -3.37 11.66
CA PRO A 22 4.68 -3.23 12.33
C PRO A 22 4.33 -1.76 12.57
N ILE A 23 3.14 -1.34 12.12
CA ILE A 23 2.56 -0.02 12.39
C ILE A 23 1.33 -0.22 13.28
N ARG A 24 1.30 0.49 14.42
CA ARG A 24 0.26 0.32 15.46
C ARG A 24 -0.79 1.42 15.37
N PHE A 25 -2.05 1.05 15.60
CA PHE A 25 -3.22 1.92 15.62
C PHE A 25 -4.07 1.64 16.85
N HIS A 26 -4.75 2.66 17.37
CA HIS A 26 -5.62 2.54 18.55
C HIS A 26 -7.02 2.06 18.18
N THR A 27 -7.40 2.21 16.91
CA THR A 27 -8.70 1.78 16.40
C THR A 27 -8.57 1.03 15.08
N LYS A 28 -9.50 0.11 14.82
CA LYS A 28 -9.60 -0.58 13.54
C LYS A 28 -9.77 0.39 12.37
N HIS A 29 -10.58 1.43 12.58
CA HIS A 29 -10.87 2.43 11.55
C HIS A 29 -9.61 3.15 11.05
N GLU A 30 -8.68 3.51 11.94
CA GLU A 30 -7.41 4.13 11.56
C GLU A 30 -6.52 3.17 10.77
N ALA A 31 -6.46 1.89 11.18
CA ALA A 31 -5.73 0.86 10.45
C ALA A 31 -6.32 0.65 9.04
N ASP A 32 -7.64 0.53 8.92
CA ASP A 32 -8.34 0.36 7.64
C ASP A 32 -8.13 1.58 6.72
N LEU A 33 -8.24 2.80 7.25
CA LEU A 33 -8.00 4.03 6.50
C LEU A 33 -6.56 4.11 5.97
N PHE A 34 -5.59 3.75 6.81
CA PHE A 34 -4.19 3.72 6.44
C PHE A 34 -3.92 2.73 5.30
N VAL A 35 -4.46 1.51 5.38
CA VAL A 35 -4.34 0.50 4.32
C VAL A 35 -4.94 1.01 3.01
N SER A 36 -6.16 1.54 3.04
CA SER A 36 -6.84 2.05 1.84
C SER A 36 -6.05 3.17 1.15
N GLN A 37 -5.49 4.11 1.91
CA GLN A 37 -4.64 5.17 1.37
C GLN A 37 -3.34 4.62 0.76
N LEU A 38 -2.74 3.63 1.41
CA LEU A 38 -1.50 3.01 0.96
C LEU A 38 -1.72 2.23 -0.34
N GLU A 39 -2.78 1.42 -0.42
CA GLU A 39 -3.18 0.69 -1.63
C GLU A 39 -3.46 1.63 -2.80
N THR A 40 -4.15 2.74 -2.55
CA THR A 40 -4.43 3.77 -3.57
C THR A 40 -3.12 4.35 -4.13
N ARG A 41 -2.17 4.70 -3.26
CA ARG A 41 -0.86 5.22 -3.68
C ARG A 41 -0.04 4.18 -4.44
N ILE A 42 -0.01 2.93 -3.96
CA ILE A 42 0.69 1.83 -4.65
C ILE A 42 0.10 1.61 -6.04
N SER A 43 -1.22 1.61 -6.17
CA SER A 43 -1.91 1.46 -7.45
C SER A 43 -1.54 2.59 -8.42
N ALA A 44 -1.61 3.84 -7.95
CA ALA A 44 -1.22 5.01 -8.75
C ALA A 44 0.25 4.97 -9.22
N LEU A 45 1.17 4.47 -8.37
CA LEU A 45 2.58 4.31 -8.70
C LEU A 45 2.82 3.17 -9.70
N ARG A 46 2.08 2.05 -9.60
CA ARG A 46 2.16 0.94 -10.56
C ARG A 46 1.64 1.36 -11.93
N ASP A 47 0.53 2.08 -11.98
CA ASP A 47 -0.01 2.61 -13.24
C ASP A 47 0.98 3.58 -13.90
N SER A 48 1.66 4.43 -13.12
CA SER A 48 2.68 5.36 -13.64
C SER A 48 3.95 4.66 -14.13
N THR A 49 4.25 3.45 -13.65
CA THR A 49 5.42 2.66 -14.08
C THR A 49 5.20 2.00 -15.45
N THR A 50 3.97 1.99 -15.97
CA THR A 50 3.61 1.32 -17.24
C THR A 50 3.77 2.25 -18.46
N VAL A 51 4.27 3.48 -18.29
CA VAL A 51 4.44 4.43 -19.41
C VAL A 51 5.90 4.86 -19.53
N GLN A 52 6.76 3.98 -20.07
CA GLN A 52 8.00 4.36 -20.77
C GLN A 52 8.44 3.26 -21.74
N PHE A 53 7.94 3.30 -22.98
CA PHE A 53 8.66 3.00 -24.23
C PHE A 53 7.79 3.56 -25.37
N GLU A 54 7.97 4.85 -25.69
CA GLU A 54 7.70 5.34 -27.04
C GLU A 54 8.74 4.70 -27.97
N GLU A 55 8.37 3.68 -28.75
CA GLU A 55 9.02 3.45 -30.04
C GLU A 55 8.26 4.28 -31.08
N THR A 56 8.63 5.55 -31.20
CA THR A 56 8.28 6.38 -32.36
C THR A 56 9.06 5.86 -33.56
N ASN A 57 8.53 4.83 -34.22
CA ASN A 57 8.99 4.39 -35.54
C ASN A 57 8.25 5.17 -36.62
N GLU A 58 8.80 6.32 -37.02
CA GLU A 58 8.43 7.03 -38.24
C GLU A 58 9.48 6.75 -39.34
N PRO A 59 9.13 6.14 -40.49
CA PRO A 59 10.04 6.06 -41.62
C PRO A 59 9.89 7.30 -42.53
N ALA A 60 11.02 7.97 -42.76
CA ALA A 60 11.22 9.03 -43.76
C ALA A 60 11.26 8.51 -45.20
#